data_AF-A0A0A9AAS1-F1
#
_entry.id   AF-A0A0A9AAS1-F1
#
_cell.length_a   1.000
_cell.length_b   1.000
_cell.length_c   1.000
_cell.angle_alpha   90.00
_cell.angle_beta   90.00
_cell.angle_gamma   90.00
#
_symmetry.space_group_name_H-M   'P 1'
#
loop_
_entity.id
_entity.type
_entity.pdbx_description
1 polymer ?
#
loop_
_entity_poly.entity_id
_entity_poly.type
_entity_poly.pdbx_seq_one_letter_code
_entity_poly.pdbx_strand_id
1 'polypeptide(L)'
;MQWNRELKATVHVYMLQDGIWHMHTSATTQLSILILRRSIILLVGHMIYMAASLSSILVLDLASSSFFRIELPGGLTYNNGDIALSRANDSGVYVIHLKNLQLCIWLHIGVNGSVGDWLLVNTICLRDI
;
A
#
# COMPACT_ATOMS: atom_id res chain seq x y z
N MET A 1 1.16 10.34 25.65
CA MET A 1 0.35 11.24 24.80
C MET A 1 0.06 10.52 23.50
N GLN A 2 -1.21 10.24 23.20
CA GLN A 2 -1.62 9.29 22.15
C GLN A 2 -2.03 10.07 20.89
N TRP A 3 -1.14 10.15 19.89
CA TRP A 3 -1.29 10.96 18.67
C TRP A 3 -2.05 10.24 17.53
N ASN A 4 -2.96 9.31 17.83
CA ASN A 4 -3.74 8.59 16.81
C ASN A 4 -5.24 8.93 16.91
N ARG A 5 -5.64 10.11 16.45
CA ARG A 5 -7.05 10.34 16.11
C ARG A 5 -7.27 9.86 14.68
N GLU A 6 -7.83 8.68 14.53
CA GLU A 6 -8.39 8.25 13.25
C GLU A 6 -9.56 9.18 12.90
N LEU A 7 -9.56 9.70 11.68
CA LEU A 7 -10.59 10.57 11.15
C LEU A 7 -11.33 9.84 10.04
N LYS A 8 -12.63 10.08 9.98
CA LYS A 8 -13.45 9.64 8.85
C LYS A 8 -12.95 10.38 7.60
N ALA A 9 -12.53 9.62 6.60
CA ALA A 9 -12.05 10.13 5.33
C ALA A 9 -12.83 9.47 4.19
N THR A 10 -13.18 10.26 3.18
CA THR A 10 -13.85 9.76 1.97
C THR A 10 -12.91 9.95 0.78
N VAL A 11 -12.55 8.86 0.12
CA VAL A 11 -11.75 8.88 -1.10
C VAL A 11 -12.69 8.88 -2.29
N HIS A 12 -12.43 9.76 -3.24
CA HIS A 12 -13.16 9.85 -4.51
C HIS A 12 -12.17 9.51 -5.62
N VAL A 13 -12.49 8.51 -6.44
CA VAL A 13 -11.65 8.06 -7.54
C VAL A 13 -12.26 8.52 -8.83
N TYR A 14 -11.48 9.25 -9.61
CA TYR A 14 -11.85 9.70 -10.95
C TYR A 14 -11.00 8.95 -11.98
N MET A 15 -11.61 8.62 -13.11
CA MET A 15 -10.92 8.00 -14.25
C MET A 15 -11.11 8.86 -15.49
N LEU A 16 -10.03 9.04 -16.24
CA LEU A 16 -10.05 9.73 -17.52
C LEU A 16 -10.50 8.73 -18.59
N GLN A 17 -11.63 8.99 -19.22
CA GLN A 17 -12.21 8.19 -20.30
C GLN A 17 -12.61 9.14 -21.41
N ASP A 18 -12.20 8.85 -22.65
CA ASP A 18 -12.54 9.67 -23.83
C ASP A 18 -12.24 11.18 -23.68
N GLY A 19 -11.20 11.52 -22.92
CA GLY A 19 -10.79 12.90 -22.66
C GLY A 19 -11.58 13.63 -21.57
N ILE A 20 -12.51 12.95 -20.89
CA ILE A 20 -13.32 13.51 -19.80
C ILE A 20 -13.07 12.74 -18.50
N TRP A 21 -12.97 13.46 -17.38
CA TRP A 21 -12.86 12.86 -16.06
C TRP A 21 -14.25 12.47 -15.54
N HIS A 22 -14.44 11.18 -15.27
CA HIS A 22 -15.65 10.64 -14.68
C HIS A 22 -15.36 10.15 -13.26
N MET A 23 -16.31 10.36 -12.34
CA MET A 23 -16.25 9.73 -11.03
C MET A 23 -16.47 8.22 -11.21
N HIS A 24 -15.45 7.44 -10.88
CA HIS A 24 -15.51 5.98 -10.98
C HIS A 24 -16.13 5.36 -9.72
N THR A 25 -15.65 5.77 -8.55
CA THR A 25 -16.18 5.30 -7.27
C THR A 25 -15.87 6.27 -6.13
N SER A 26 -16.57 6.11 -5.02
CA SER A 26 -16.27 6.77 -3.76
C SER A 26 -16.38 5.75 -2.63
N ALA A 27 -15.44 5.79 -1.69
CA ALA A 27 -15.46 4.92 -0.52
C ALA A 27 -15.06 5.71 0.73
N THR A 28 -15.60 5.31 1.88
CA THR A 28 -15.31 5.93 3.17
C THR A 28 -14.52 4.97 4.05
N THR A 29 -13.53 5.49 4.77
CA THR A 29 -12.73 4.73 5.72
C THR A 29 -12.30 5.60 6.90
N GLN A 30 -11.63 5.00 7.88
CA GLN A 30 -11.01 5.68 9.00
C GLN A 30 -9.49 5.70 8.79
N LEU A 31 -8.93 6.90 8.75
CA LEU A 31 -7.52 7.16 8.47
C LEU A 31 -6.96 8.22 9.41
N SER A 32 -5.73 8.04 9.89
CA SER A 32 -5.00 9.08 10.61
C SER A 32 -4.56 10.18 9.62
N ILE A 33 -4.71 11.47 9.94
CA ILE A 33 -4.38 12.57 9.00
C ILE A 33 -2.89 12.60 8.60
N LEU A 34 -2.00 12.12 9.47
CA LEU A 34 -0.55 12.08 9.23
C LEU A 34 -0.18 11.19 8.03
N ILE A 35 -1.05 10.25 7.71
CA ILE A 35 -0.91 9.23 6.67
C ILE A 35 -0.92 9.84 5.27
N LEU A 36 -1.82 10.80 5.00
CA LEU A 36 -2.10 11.31 3.65
C LEU A 36 -1.00 12.20 3.07
N ARG A 37 -0.10 12.74 3.91
CA ARG A 37 0.91 13.72 3.46
C ARG A 37 2.10 13.14 2.71
N ARG A 38 2.36 11.82 2.80
CA ARG A 38 3.55 11.16 2.23
C ARG A 38 3.28 9.74 1.72
N SER A 39 2.04 9.41 1.36
CA SER A 39 1.71 8.05 0.93
C SER A 39 2.29 7.76 -0.47
N ILE A 40 2.92 6.59 -0.61
CA ILE A 40 3.16 5.99 -1.92
C ILE A 40 1.85 5.35 -2.38
N ILE A 41 1.37 5.72 -3.57
CA ILE A 41 0.12 5.22 -4.15
C ILE A 41 0.45 4.40 -5.40
N LEU A 42 -0.08 3.17 -5.46
CA LEU A 42 0.14 2.25 -6.57
C LEU A 42 -1.17 1.59 -6.99
N LEU A 43 -1.53 1.73 -8.26
CA LEU A 43 -2.65 0.98 -8.86
C LEU A 43 -2.11 -0.37 -9.38
N VAL A 44 -2.74 -1.50 -9.03
CA VAL A 44 -2.48 -2.82 -9.61
C VAL A 44 -3.82 -3.51 -9.87
N GLY A 45 -4.11 -3.80 -11.15
CA GLY A 45 -5.44 -4.27 -11.54
C GLY A 45 -6.53 -3.28 -11.12
N HIS A 46 -7.51 -3.74 -10.34
CA HIS A 46 -8.58 -2.92 -9.77
C HIS A 46 -8.28 -2.45 -8.33
N MET A 47 -7.06 -2.64 -7.82
CA MET A 47 -6.72 -2.31 -6.44
C MET A 47 -5.77 -1.11 -6.38
N ILE A 48 -6.10 -0.12 -5.55
CA ILE A 48 -5.22 1.01 -5.22
C ILE A 48 -4.59 0.73 -3.85
N TYR A 49 -3.28 0.51 -3.84
CA TYR A 49 -2.46 0.33 -2.66
C TYR A 49 -1.92 1.69 -2.20
N MET A 50 -2.05 1.96 -0.91
CA MET A 50 -1.55 3.17 -0.27
C MET A 50 -0.66 2.76 0.91
N ALA A 51 0.64 3.04 0.82
CA ALA A 51 1.55 2.94 1.95
C ALA A 51 1.23 4.08 2.93
N ALA A 52 0.23 3.80 3.77
CA ALA A 52 -0.49 4.82 4.49
C ALA A 52 -0.19 4.77 6.00
N SER A 53 -0.07 3.58 6.59
CA SER A 53 0.05 3.44 8.05
C SER A 53 1.43 2.99 8.50
N LEU A 54 1.67 3.07 9.82
CA LEU A 54 2.92 2.61 10.42
C LEU A 54 3.12 1.10 10.30
N SER A 55 2.10 0.27 10.14
CA SER A 55 2.26 -1.19 10.15
C SER A 55 1.49 -1.90 9.05
N SER A 56 0.78 -1.15 8.21
CA SER A 56 -0.10 -1.72 7.20
C SER A 56 -0.24 -0.84 5.96
N ILE A 57 -0.55 -1.51 4.86
CA ILE A 57 -0.90 -0.91 3.58
C ILE A 57 -2.42 -0.84 3.54
N LEU A 58 -2.97 0.35 3.30
CA LEU A 58 -4.38 0.50 3.02
C LEU A 58 -4.63 0.17 1.55
N VAL A 59 -5.62 -0.66 1.27
CA VAL A 59 -6.01 -1.01 -0.09
C VAL A 59 -7.45 -0.59 -0.33
N LEU A 60 -7.68 0.07 -1.45
CA LEU A 60 -9.01 0.32 -2.01
C LEU A 60 -9.24 -0.62 -3.18
N ASP A 61 -10.21 -1.51 -3.05
CA ASP A 61 -10.73 -2.31 -4.15
C ASP A 61 -11.77 -1.49 -4.92
N LEU A 62 -11.47 -1.16 -6.18
CA LEU A 62 -12.35 -0.40 -7.06
C LEU A 62 -13.57 -1.20 -7.54
N ALA A 63 -13.47 -2.53 -7.61
CA ALA A 63 -14.57 -3.39 -8.03
C ALA A 63 -15.66 -3.46 -6.95
N SER A 64 -15.27 -3.61 -5.68
CA SER A 64 -16.22 -3.62 -4.55
C SER A 64 -16.45 -2.25 -3.91
N SER A 65 -15.66 -1.23 -4.29
CA SER A 65 -15.68 0.10 -3.67
C SER A 65 -15.46 0.06 -2.15
N SER A 66 -14.54 -0.79 -1.71
CA SER A 66 -14.32 -1.07 -0.29
C SER A 66 -12.84 -1.01 0.10
N PHE A 67 -12.60 -0.73 1.37
CA PHE A 67 -11.26 -0.66 1.93
C PHE A 67 -10.95 -1.90 2.77
N PHE A 68 -9.70 -2.35 2.68
CA PHE A 68 -9.13 -3.31 3.61
C PHE A 68 -7.67 -2.96 3.91
N ARG A 69 -7.10 -3.60 4.93
CA ARG A 69 -5.71 -3.39 5.36
C ARG A 69 -4.92 -4.67 5.17
N ILE A 70 -3.71 -4.54 4.65
CA ILE A 70 -2.72 -5.62 4.60
C ILE A 70 -1.62 -5.25 5.59
N GLU A 71 -1.42 -6.05 6.62
CA GLU A 71 -0.32 -5.85 7.56
C GLU A 71 1.02 -6.05 6.85
N LEU A 72 2.02 -5.24 7.20
CA LEU A 72 3.37 -5.36 6.63
C LEU A 72 4.04 -6.66 7.11
N PRO A 73 4.93 -7.26 6.29
CA PRO A 73 5.61 -8.49 6.65
C PRO A 73 6.44 -8.31 7.91
N GLY A 74 6.49 -9.35 8.76
CA GLY A 74 7.43 -9.41 9.90
C GLY A 74 7.24 -8.36 10.99
N GLY A 75 6.05 -7.75 11.10
CA GLY A 75 5.76 -6.71 12.10
C GLY A 75 6.56 -5.43 11.86
N LEU A 76 6.99 -5.19 10.61
CA LEU A 76 7.73 -4.00 10.23
C LEU A 76 6.93 -2.74 10.53
N THR A 77 7.59 -1.76 11.13
CA THR A 77 7.04 -0.42 11.30
C THR A 77 7.61 0.50 10.23
N TYR A 78 6.74 1.16 9.47
CA TYR A 78 7.08 2.21 8.51
C TYR A 78 7.83 3.32 9.24
N ASN A 79 9.11 3.46 8.95
CA ASN A 79 9.85 4.67 9.21
C ASN A 79 10.01 5.44 7.89
N ASN A 80 9.81 6.74 7.97
CA ASN A 80 9.60 7.62 6.83
C ASN A 80 10.85 7.68 5.95
N GLY A 81 10.89 6.88 4.88
CA GLY A 81 11.99 6.80 3.91
C GLY A 81 12.50 5.39 3.61
N ASP A 82 12.16 4.40 4.44
CA ASP A 82 12.77 3.07 4.37
C ASP A 82 11.93 2.06 3.58
N ILE A 83 10.74 2.44 3.12
CA ILE A 83 9.80 1.57 2.40
C ILE A 83 9.45 2.15 1.02
N ALA A 84 9.55 1.31 -0.02
CA ALA A 84 9.04 1.58 -1.35
C ALA A 84 8.05 0.51 -1.80
N LEU A 85 7.07 0.90 -2.63
CA LEU A 85 6.13 -0.01 -3.28
C LEU A 85 6.41 -0.09 -4.78
N SER A 86 6.31 -1.28 -5.36
CA SER A 86 6.39 -1.49 -6.80
C SER A 86 5.38 -2.54 -7.28
N ARG A 87 4.99 -2.46 -8.54
CA ARG A 87 4.07 -3.44 -9.16
C ARG A 87 4.84 -4.72 -9.50
N ALA A 88 4.25 -5.88 -9.22
CA ALA A 88 4.71 -7.16 -9.75
C ALA A 88 4.01 -7.49 -11.07
N ASN A 89 4.61 -8.36 -11.89
CA ASN A 89 4.12 -8.66 -13.24
C ASN A 89 2.70 -9.23 -13.26
N ASP A 90 2.38 -10.15 -12.34
CA ASP A 90 1.19 -11.01 -12.43
C ASP A 90 0.11 -10.64 -11.40
N SER A 91 -0.11 -9.34 -11.13
CA SER A 91 -1.08 -8.79 -10.16
C SER A 91 -0.66 -8.75 -8.68
N GLY A 92 0.62 -8.90 -8.39
CA GLY A 92 1.18 -8.70 -7.05
C GLY A 92 1.75 -7.29 -6.80
N VAL A 93 2.13 -7.03 -5.55
CA VAL A 93 2.86 -5.83 -5.13
C VAL A 93 4.14 -6.23 -4.43
N TYR A 94 5.24 -5.57 -4.79
CA TYR A 94 6.47 -5.63 -4.03
C TYR A 94 6.52 -4.55 -2.95
N VAL A 95 6.94 -4.94 -1.75
CA VAL A 95 7.37 -4.04 -0.69
C VAL A 95 8.88 -4.17 -0.56
N ILE A 96 9.59 -3.07 -0.77
CA ILE A 96 11.04 -3.00 -0.62
C ILE A 96 11.31 -2.25 0.67
N HIS A 97 12.01 -2.88 1.61
CA HIS A 97 12.32 -2.30 2.91
C HIS A 97 13.83 -2.31 3.17
N LEU A 98 14.38 -1.17 3.60
CA LEU A 98 15.77 -1.05 4.02
C LEU A 98 15.90 -1.32 5.52
N LYS A 99 16.62 -2.39 5.90
CA LYS A 99 16.93 -2.73 7.29
C LYS A 99 18.42 -2.96 7.47
N ASN A 100 19.09 -2.19 8.32
CA ASN A 100 20.49 -2.44 8.70
C ASN A 100 21.45 -2.62 7.50
N LEU A 101 21.32 -1.77 6.46
CA LEU A 101 22.05 -1.88 5.19
C LEU A 101 21.70 -3.12 4.35
N GLN A 102 20.50 -3.69 4.53
CA GLN A 102 19.97 -4.75 3.69
C GLN A 102 18.64 -4.31 3.08
N LEU A 103 18.49 -4.48 1.76
CA LEU A 103 17.22 -4.32 1.09
C LEU A 103 16.48 -5.67 1.12
N CYS A 104 15.40 -5.75 1.90
CA CYS A 104 14.48 -6.88 1.90
C CYS A 104 13.37 -6.62 0.87
N ILE A 105 13.18 -7.53 -0.08
CA ILE A 105 12.15 -7.42 -1.12
C ILE A 105 11.09 -8.48 -0.86
N TRP A 106 9.91 -8.02 -0.47
CA TRP A 106 8.76 -8.86 -0.18
C TRP A 106 7.73 -8.78 -1.30
N LEU A 107 7.12 -9.89 -1.66
CA LEU A 107 6.04 -9.98 -2.64
C LEU A 107 4.75 -10.35 -1.92
N HIS A 108 3.69 -9.58 -2.16
CA HIS A 108 2.32 -9.95 -1.83
C HIS A 108 1.57 -10.26 -3.11
N ILE A 109 1.16 -11.52 -3.26
CA ILE A 109 0.33 -11.97 -4.38
C ILE A 109 -1.12 -11.94 -3.92
N GLY A 110 -1.94 -11.07 -4.52
CA GLY A 110 -3.38 -11.08 -4.27
C GLY A 110 -4.01 -12.25 -5.00
N VAL A 111 -4.32 -13.35 -4.31
CA VAL A 111 -5.17 -14.40 -4.89
C VAL A 111 -6.62 -14.04 -4.58
N ASN A 112 -7.34 -13.55 -5.60
CA ASN A 112 -8.80 -13.45 -5.63
C ASN A 112 -9.47 -12.88 -4.36
N GLY A 113 -9.01 -11.71 -3.88
CA GLY A 113 -9.65 -11.02 -2.76
C GLY A 113 -9.36 -11.62 -1.38
N SER A 114 -8.48 -12.63 -1.29
CA SER A 114 -7.90 -13.08 -0.02
C SER A 114 -6.52 -12.43 0.20
N VAL A 115 -6.24 -12.07 1.45
CA VAL A 115 -4.91 -11.59 1.88
C VAL A 115 -3.95 -12.77 1.73
N GLY A 116 -3.16 -12.78 0.65
CA GLY A 116 -2.10 -13.76 0.48
C GLY A 116 -0.96 -13.49 1.47
N ASP A 117 -0.26 -14.54 1.89
CA ASP A 117 0.91 -14.36 2.75
C ASP A 117 2.04 -13.63 2.01
N TRP A 118 2.83 -12.87 2.76
CA TRP A 118 4.03 -12.23 2.23
C TRP A 118 5.13 -13.25 1.97
N LEU A 119 5.73 -13.20 0.78
CA LEU A 119 6.90 -13.99 0.42
C LEU A 119 8.15 -13.09 0.39
N LEU A 120 9.19 -13.43 1.16
CA LEU A 120 10.49 -12.79 1.02
C LEU A 120 11.17 -13.33 -0.25
N VAL A 121 11.25 -12.49 -1.28
CA VAL A 121 11.81 -12.89 -2.58
C VAL A 121 13.32 -12.71 -2.61
N ASN A 122 13.85 -11.66 -1.99
CA ASN A 122 15.28 -11.41 -1.98
C ASN A 122 15.72 -10.57 -0.76
N THR A 123 16.99 -10.70 -0.40
CA THR A 123 17.69 -9.81 0.55
C THR A 123 19.03 -9.41 -0.05
N ILE A 124 19.23 -8.12 -0.31
CA ILE A 124 20.46 -7.59 -0.91
C ILE A 124 21.24 -6.84 0.17
N CYS A 125 22.49 -7.23 0.41
CA CYS A 125 23.38 -6.52 1.34
C CYS A 125 24.03 -5.32 0.63
N LEU A 126 23.97 -4.14 1.25
CA LEU A 126 24.57 -2.90 0.73
C LEU A 126 25.98 -2.63 1.25
N ARG A 127 26.56 -3.52 2.06
CA ARG A 127 27.88 -3.28 2.68
C ARG A 127 29.06 -3.33 1.70
N ASP A 128 28.83 -3.91 0.52
CA ASP A 128 29.88 -4.18 -0.47
C ASP A 128 29.60 -3.52 -1.85
N ILE A 129 28.76 -2.48 -1.87
CA ILE A 129 28.53 -1.61 -3.05
C ILE A 129 29.38 -0.36 -2.91
#